data_AF-A0A512J0A7-F1
#
_entry.id   AF-A0A512J0A7-F1
#
_cell.length_a   1.000
_cell.length_b   1.000
_cell.length_c   1.000
_cell.angle_alpha   90.00
_cell.angle_beta   90.00
_cell.angle_gamma   90.00
#
_symmetry.space_group_name_H-M   'P 1'
#
loop_
_entity.id
_entity.type
_entity.pdbx_description
1 polymer ?
#
loop_
_entity_poly.entity_id
_entity_poly.type
_entity_poly.pdbx_seq_one_letter_code
_entity_poly.pdbx_strand_id
1 'polypeptide(L)'
;MSFGVEMGPSNPRIRIQIGERSIPVDIEPEQAAKLGLSLLAASAICSPGHPRPNQGEAIEPVHLPVVGWQTGSLSASRLPVMVAHLLGGAQIVLRFSVDQAIACANALQSVGESLRSPPPAA
;
A
#
# COMPACT_ATOMS: atom_id res chain seq x y z
N MET A 1 -13.03 18.71 -6.53
CA MET A 1 -12.39 18.57 -5.20
C MET A 1 -11.12 17.77 -5.41
N SER A 2 -10.00 18.22 -4.84
CA SER A 2 -8.75 17.47 -4.86
C SER A 2 -8.17 17.47 -3.46
N PHE A 3 -7.41 16.44 -3.12
CA PHE A 3 -6.58 16.44 -1.92
C PHE A 3 -5.13 16.15 -2.31
N GLY A 4 -4.20 16.63 -1.51
CA GLY A 4 -2.78 16.36 -1.65
C GLY A 4 -2.10 16.32 -0.29
N VAL A 5 -0.89 15.80 -0.26
CA VAL A 5 -0.03 15.85 0.93
C VAL A 5 1.11 16.80 0.63
N GLU A 6 1.40 17.69 1.57
CA GLU A 6 2.50 18.65 1.48
C GLU A 6 3.20 18.78 2.83
N MET A 7 4.40 19.34 2.83
CA MET A 7 5.06 19.68 4.09
C MET A 7 4.39 20.90 4.72
N GLY A 8 3.94 20.75 5.97
CA GLY A 8 3.67 21.88 6.86
C GLY A 8 4.95 22.39 7.52
N PRO A 9 4.84 23.33 8.49
CA PRO A 9 6.00 23.91 9.17
C PRO A 9 6.89 22.89 9.89
N SER A 10 6.30 21.81 10.41
CA SER A 10 7.01 20.78 11.18
C SER A 10 6.77 19.36 10.65
N ASN A 11 5.52 19.06 10.29
CA ASN A 11 5.09 17.73 9.83
C ASN A 11 4.37 17.82 8.48
N PRO A 12 4.29 16.72 7.72
CA PRO A 12 3.37 16.62 6.60
C PRO A 12 1.94 16.93 7.02
N ARG A 13 1.17 17.56 6.13
CA ARG A 13 -0.25 17.85 6.30
C ARG A 13 -1.03 17.52 5.04
N ILE A 14 -2.33 17.32 5.19
CA ILE A 14 -3.24 17.15 4.05
C ILE A 14 -3.73 18.52 3.63
N ARG A 15 -3.67 18.81 2.33
CA ARG A 15 -4.30 19.97 1.73
C ARG A 15 -5.55 19.53 0.98
N ILE A 16 -6.71 20.00 1.41
CA ILE A 16 -8.00 19.72 0.77
C ILE A 16 -8.45 20.96 0.00
N GLN A 17 -8.69 20.82 -1.30
CA GLN A 17 -9.19 21.88 -2.17
C GLN A 17 -10.68 21.71 -2.43
N ILE A 18 -11.48 22.68 -1.98
CA ILE A 18 -12.93 22.75 -2.16
C ILE A 18 -13.29 24.07 -2.85
N GLY A 19 -13.62 24.02 -4.14
CA GLY A 19 -13.72 25.22 -4.98
C GLY A 19 -12.38 25.97 -4.98
N GLU A 20 -12.40 27.25 -4.68
CA GLU A 20 -11.18 28.08 -4.54
C GLU A 20 -10.56 28.01 -3.15
N ARG A 21 -11.20 27.37 -2.17
CA ARG A 21 -10.71 27.29 -0.79
C ARG A 21 -9.75 26.11 -0.62
N SER A 22 -8.59 26.41 -0.03
CA SER A 22 -7.62 25.41 0.41
C SER A 22 -7.65 25.28 1.93
N ILE A 23 -7.93 24.09 2.45
CA ILE A 23 -8.02 23.80 3.88
C ILE A 23 -6.83 22.90 4.26
N PRO A 24 -5.87 23.40 5.07
CA PRO A 24 -4.85 22.55 5.64
C PRO A 24 -5.42 21.72 6.80
N VAL A 25 -5.05 20.44 6.85
CA VAL A 25 -5.39 19.52 7.93
C VAL A 25 -4.08 18.90 8.42
N ASP A 26 -3.66 19.32 9.61
CA ASP A 26 -2.49 18.75 10.27
C ASP A 26 -2.79 17.29 10.66
N ILE A 27 -1.78 16.43 10.53
CA ILE A 27 -1.93 15.01 10.79
C ILE A 27 -0.69 14.47 11.50
N GLU A 28 -0.92 13.73 12.58
CA GLU A 28 0.14 13.05 13.31
C GLU A 28 0.59 11.77 12.58
N PRO A 29 1.82 11.28 12.81
CA PRO A 29 2.35 10.10 12.11
C PRO A 29 1.44 8.86 12.18
N GLU A 30 0.87 8.57 13.36
CA GLU A 30 -0.03 7.43 13.53
C GLU A 30 -1.37 7.62 12.79
N GLN A 31 -1.89 8.85 12.77
CA GLN A 31 -3.09 9.19 12.03
C GLN A 31 -2.86 9.07 10.52
N ALA A 32 -1.68 9.50 10.04
CA ALA A 32 -1.29 9.38 8.64
C ALA A 32 -1.20 7.92 8.21
N ALA A 33 -0.61 7.05 9.05
CA ALA A 33 -0.54 5.61 8.79
C ALA A 33 -1.94 4.98 8.69
N LYS A 34 -2.81 5.26 9.67
CA LYS A 34 -4.20 4.76 9.68
C LYS A 34 -4.98 5.24 8.47
N LEU A 35 -4.92 6.53 8.17
CA LEU A 35 -5.60 7.11 7.01
C LEU A 35 -5.09 6.50 5.69
N GLY A 36 -3.78 6.35 5.53
CA GLY A 36 -3.19 5.74 4.34
C GLY A 36 -3.70 4.32 4.10
N LEU A 37 -3.75 3.49 5.15
CA LEU A 37 -4.31 2.14 5.08
C LEU A 37 -5.80 2.14 4.72
N SER A 38 -6.60 3.01 5.34
CA SER A 38 -8.03 3.14 5.02
C SER A 38 -8.27 3.57 3.57
N LEU A 39 -7.47 4.50 3.04
CA LEU A 39 -7.57 4.94 1.65
C LEU A 39 -7.16 3.83 0.67
N LEU A 40 -6.12 3.05 0.98
CA LEU A 40 -5.73 1.88 0.18
C LEU A 40 -6.83 0.82 0.16
N ALA A 41 -7.42 0.51 1.32
CA ALA A 41 -8.54 -0.43 1.44
C ALA A 41 -9.77 0.06 0.67
N ALA A 42 -10.11 1.35 0.77
CA ALA A 42 -11.19 1.95 -0.01
C ALA A 42 -10.92 1.84 -1.52
N SER A 43 -9.68 2.07 -1.97
CA SER A 43 -9.29 1.91 -3.38
C SER A 43 -9.52 0.48 -3.87
N ALA A 44 -9.17 -0.53 -3.07
CA ALA A 44 -9.40 -1.93 -3.40
C ALA A 44 -10.91 -2.26 -3.48
N ILE A 45 -11.69 -1.83 -2.50
CA ILE A 45 -13.16 -2.05 -2.45
C ILE A 45 -13.88 -1.39 -3.62
N CYS A 46 -13.43 -0.20 -4.03
CA CYS A 46 -14.01 0.51 -5.16
C CYS A 46 -13.63 -0.11 -6.52
N SER A 47 -12.73 -1.09 -6.55
CA SER A 47 -12.31 -1.76 -7.78
C SER A 47 -13.38 -2.69 -8.34
N PRO A 48 -13.45 -2.84 -9.67
CA PRO A 48 -14.31 -3.84 -10.29
C PRO A 48 -14.01 -5.25 -9.76
N GLY A 49 -15.06 -6.02 -9.47
CA GLY A 49 -14.93 -7.41 -9.01
C GLY A 49 -14.65 -7.60 -7.52
N HIS A 50 -14.47 -6.52 -6.74
CA HIS A 50 -14.40 -6.63 -5.29
C HIS A 50 -15.80 -6.58 -4.66
N PRO A 51 -16.14 -7.47 -3.71
CA PRO A 51 -17.37 -7.35 -2.93
C PRO A 51 -17.44 -5.99 -2.24
N ARG A 52 -18.60 -5.33 -2.32
CA ARG A 52 -18.84 -4.05 -1.64
C ARG A 52 -19.41 -4.30 -0.24
N PRO A 53 -18.82 -3.69 0.81
CA PRO A 53 -19.37 -3.76 2.15
C PRO A 53 -20.71 -3.01 2.22
N ASN A 54 -21.49 -3.31 3.26
CA ASN A 54 -22.77 -2.66 3.50
C ASN A 54 -22.59 -1.20 3.98
N GLN A 55 -23.64 -0.39 3.86
CA GLN A 55 -23.61 0.98 4.37
C GLN A 55 -23.35 0.99 5.89
N GLY A 56 -22.36 1.79 6.31
CA GLY A 56 -21.97 1.92 7.72
C GLY A 56 -21.03 0.83 8.24
N GLU A 57 -20.71 -0.18 7.41
CA GLU A 57 -19.70 -1.18 7.74
C GLU A 57 -18.30 -0.54 7.74
N ALA A 58 -17.48 -0.89 8.73
CA ALA A 58 -16.12 -0.39 8.84
C ALA A 58 -15.25 -0.98 7.73
N ILE A 59 -14.47 -0.13 7.07
CA ILE A 59 -13.46 -0.57 6.11
C ILE A 59 -12.18 -0.85 6.90
N GLU A 60 -11.97 -2.12 7.22
CA GLU A 60 -10.72 -2.57 7.81
C GLU A 60 -9.59 -2.58 6.76
N PRO A 61 -8.31 -2.49 7.16
CA PRO A 61 -7.18 -2.73 6.28
C PRO A 61 -7.25 -4.17 5.75
N VAL A 62 -7.90 -4.33 4.59
CA VAL A 62 -8.08 -5.64 3.95
C VAL A 62 -6.73 -6.14 3.44
N HIS A 63 -6.57 -7.45 3.28
CA HIS A 63 -5.46 -8.02 2.53
C HIS A 63 -5.45 -7.43 1.11
N LEU A 64 -4.63 -6.38 0.88
CA LEU A 64 -4.56 -5.66 -0.38
C LEU A 64 -3.98 -6.60 -1.45
N PRO A 65 -4.79 -7.13 -2.39
CA PRO A 65 -4.31 -8.14 -3.31
C PRO A 65 -3.26 -7.55 -4.24
N VAL A 66 -2.09 -8.19 -4.29
CA VAL A 66 -1.05 -7.85 -5.27
C VAL A 66 -1.46 -8.45 -6.61
N VAL A 67 -1.75 -7.60 -7.59
CA VAL A 67 -2.19 -8.00 -8.95
C VAL A 67 -1.03 -8.08 -9.93
N GLY A 68 0.14 -7.56 -9.55
CA GLY A 68 1.37 -7.62 -10.33
C GLY A 68 2.52 -7.05 -9.53
N TRP A 69 3.74 -7.32 -9.96
CA TRP A 69 4.93 -6.77 -9.33
C TRP A 69 6.05 -6.63 -10.34
N GLN A 70 6.97 -5.72 -10.04
CA GLN A 70 8.19 -5.49 -10.80
C GLN A 70 9.35 -5.30 -9.83
N THR A 71 10.55 -5.71 -10.22
CA THR A 71 11.77 -5.48 -9.44
C THR A 71 12.77 -4.66 -10.24
N GLY A 72 13.67 -3.99 -9.53
CA GLY A 72 14.72 -3.20 -10.13
C GLY A 72 15.71 -2.68 -9.10
N SER A 73 16.45 -1.64 -9.49
CA SER A 73 17.33 -0.91 -8.59
C SER A 73 17.13 0.59 -8.75
N LEU A 74 17.25 1.34 -7.65
CA LEU A 74 17.26 2.80 -7.71
C LEU A 74 18.64 3.27 -8.18
N SER A 75 18.66 3.96 -9.32
CA SER A 75 19.87 4.25 -10.12
C SER A 75 21.00 4.95 -9.36
N ALA A 76 20.70 5.79 -8.37
CA ALA A 76 21.72 6.52 -7.62
C ALA A 76 22.34 5.75 -6.44
N SER A 77 21.61 4.78 -5.87
CA SER A 77 22.01 4.10 -4.62
C SER A 77 22.14 2.58 -4.75
N ARG A 78 21.84 2.03 -5.94
CA ARG A 78 21.81 0.58 -6.24
C ARG A 78 21.01 -0.24 -5.21
N LEU A 79 20.06 0.39 -4.54
CA LEU A 79 19.20 -0.30 -3.57
C LEU A 79 18.16 -1.12 -4.34
N PRO A 80 18.01 -2.42 -4.04
CA PRO A 80 16.95 -3.23 -4.61
C PRO A 80 15.59 -2.64 -4.28
N VAL A 81 14.71 -2.64 -5.28
CA VAL A 81 13.31 -2.23 -5.12
C VAL A 81 12.36 -3.27 -5.68
N MET A 82 11.22 -3.39 -5.02
CA MET A 82 10.04 -4.07 -5.53
C MET A 82 8.89 -3.07 -5.62
N VAL A 83 8.28 -2.97 -6.80
CA VAL A 83 7.04 -2.23 -6.99
C VAL A 83 5.90 -3.25 -6.98
N ALA A 84 5.06 -3.21 -5.96
CA ALA A 84 3.84 -4.01 -5.88
C ALA A 84 2.67 -3.21 -6.45
N HIS A 85 2.00 -3.77 -7.45
CA HIS A 85 0.76 -3.21 -7.99
C HIS A 85 -0.40 -3.85 -7.23
N LEU A 86 -1.25 -3.02 -6.64
CA LEU A 86 -2.39 -3.46 -5.86
C LEU A 86 -3.67 -3.36 -6.66
N LEU A 87 -4.65 -4.19 -6.31
CA LEU A 87 -6.03 -3.98 -6.72
C LEU A 87 -6.47 -2.56 -6.30
N GLY A 88 -7.14 -1.85 -7.20
CA GLY A 88 -7.45 -0.42 -7.02
C GLY A 88 -6.46 0.54 -7.66
N GLY A 89 -5.43 0.02 -8.32
CA GLY A 89 -4.49 0.83 -9.10
C GLY A 89 -3.41 1.51 -8.27
N ALA A 90 -3.42 1.31 -6.94
CA ALA A 90 -2.35 1.79 -6.07
C ALA A 90 -1.05 1.03 -6.35
N GLN A 91 0.08 1.73 -6.22
CA GLN A 91 1.41 1.15 -6.31
C GLN A 91 2.15 1.41 -5.00
N ILE A 92 2.79 0.38 -4.44
CA ILE A 92 3.66 0.50 -3.27
C ILE A 92 5.08 0.15 -3.71
N VAL A 93 6.00 1.09 -3.51
CA VAL A 93 7.43 0.89 -3.76
C VAL A 93 8.10 0.49 -2.45
N LEU A 94 8.55 -0.75 -2.37
CA LEU A 94 9.34 -1.27 -1.26
C LEU A 94 10.82 -1.19 -1.61
N ARG A 95 11.59 -0.55 -0.75
CA ARG A 95 13.04 -0.42 -0.88
C ARG A 95 13.69 -1.28 0.19
N PHE A 96 14.70 -2.04 -0.22
CA PHE A 96 15.42 -2.97 0.65
C PHE A 96 16.91 -2.62 0.69
N SER A 97 17.59 -3.02 1.76
CA SER A 97 19.01 -3.33 1.64
C SER A 97 19.22 -4.59 0.79
N VAL A 98 20.45 -4.86 0.34
CA VAL A 98 20.76 -6.09 -0.42
C VAL A 98 20.40 -7.33 0.39
N ASP A 99 20.82 -7.40 1.66
CA ASP A 99 20.56 -8.55 2.53
C ASP A 99 19.06 -8.74 2.80
N GLN A 100 18.31 -7.65 3.00
CA GLN A 100 16.87 -7.72 3.19
C GLN A 100 16.16 -8.22 1.92
N ALA A 101 16.63 -7.83 0.74
CA ALA A 101 16.04 -8.28 -0.52
C ALA A 101 16.23 -9.80 -0.71
N ILE A 102 17.44 -10.30 -0.46
CA ILE A 102 17.74 -11.74 -0.55
C ILE A 102 16.91 -12.53 0.47
N ALA A 103 16.87 -12.06 1.73
CA ALA A 103 16.07 -12.70 2.78
C ALA A 103 14.57 -12.73 2.43
N CYS A 104 14.03 -11.63 1.91
CA CYS A 104 12.64 -11.53 1.47
C CYS A 104 12.33 -12.51 0.33
N ALA A 105 13.19 -12.57 -0.69
CA ALA A 105 13.03 -13.50 -1.81
C ALA A 105 13.01 -14.96 -1.35
N ASN A 106 13.96 -15.36 -0.50
CA ASN A 106 14.04 -16.72 0.03
C ASN A 106 12.82 -17.07 0.89
N ALA A 107 12.37 -16.16 1.75
CA ALA A 107 11.19 -16.36 2.59
C ALA A 107 9.92 -16.53 1.73
N LEU A 108 9.73 -15.68 0.72
CA LEU A 108 8.58 -15.74 -0.16
C LEU A 108 8.58 -17.02 -1.02
N GLN A 109 9.75 -17.42 -1.54
CA GLN A 109 9.91 -18.67 -2.27
C GLN A 109 9.56 -19.88 -1.41
N SER A 110 10.08 -19.94 -0.18
CA SER A 110 9.81 -21.04 0.76
C SER A 110 8.32 -21.22 1.05
N VAL A 111 7.59 -20.12 1.29
CA VAL A 111 6.13 -20.16 1.47
C VAL A 111 5.43 -20.61 0.17
N GLY A 112 5.87 -20.11 -0.99
CA GLY A 112 5.31 -20.53 -2.28
C GLY A 112 5.48 -22.02 -2.58
N GLU A 113 6.64 -22.59 -2.22
CA GLU A 113 6.94 -24.02 -2.39
C GLU A 113 6.12 -24.90 -1.44
N SER A 114 5.96 -24.48 -0.17
CA SER A 114 5.16 -25.23 0.80
C SER A 114 3.69 -25.33 0.39
N LEU A 115 3.11 -24.26 -0.17
CA LEU A 115 1.73 -24.23 -0.65
C LEU A 115 1.50 -24.99 -1.96
N ARG A 116 2.55 -25.33 -2.71
CA ARG A 116 2.43 -26.21 -3.90
C ARG A 116 2.32 -27.68 -3.54
N SER A 117 2.74 -28.06 -2.35
CA SER A 117 2.61 -29.43 -1.87
C SER A 117 1.16 -29.66 -1.44
N PRO A 118 0.49 -30.76 -1.85
CA PRO A 118 -0.87 -31.03 -1.41
C PRO A 118 -0.91 -31.10 0.13
N PRO A 119 -1.98 -30.59 0.77
CA PRO A 119 -2.13 -30.73 2.21
C PRO A 119 -2.06 -32.22 2.58
N PRO A 120 -1.44 -32.59 3.71
CA PRO A 120 -1.38 -33.99 4.14
C PRO A 120 -2.81 -34.54 4.23
N ALA A 121 -3.03 -35.73 3.68
CA ALA A 121 -4.33 -36.41 3.75
C ALA A 121 -4.71 -36.55 5.24
N ALA A 122 -5.90 -36.06 5.57
CA ALA A 122 -6.50 -36.19 6.90
C ALA A 122 -6.87 -37.64 7.22
#